data_AF-A0A0S7YKZ6-F1
#
_entry.id   AF-A0A0S7YKZ6-F1
#
_cell.length_a   1.000
_cell.length_b   1.000
_cell.length_c   1.000
_cell.angle_alpha   90.00
_cell.angle_beta   90.00
_cell.angle_gamma   90.00
#
_symmetry.space_group_name_H-M   'P 1'
#
loop_
_entity.id
_entity.type
_entity.pdbx_description
1 polymer ?
#
loop_
_entity_poly.entity_id
_entity_poly.type
_entity_poly.pdbx_seq_one_letter_code
_entity_poly.pdbx_strand_id
1 'polypeptide(L)' 'AGGIGPGNVAAGLRAVQPAGVDSCTGTNAVGTDGRPVRFQKDPDKVMAMVQTVRAMQPTRQEKEISNRC' A
#
# COMPACT_ATOMS: atom_id res chain seq x y z
N ALA A 1 2.73 7.68 3.34
CA ALA A 1 4.12 7.25 3.56
C ALA A 1 4.31 6.83 5.03
N GLY A 2 5.49 6.31 5.40
CA GLY A 2 5.85 6.00 6.80
C GLY A 2 5.79 4.51 7.14
N GLY A 3 6.81 3.75 6.75
CA GLY A 3 6.90 2.31 7.08
C GLY A 3 5.78 1.45 6.49
N ILE A 4 5.03 1.97 5.51
CA ILE A 4 3.94 1.23 4.88
C ILE A 4 4.50 0.16 3.94
N GLY A 5 3.91 -1.02 3.98
CA GLY A 5 4.19 -2.14 3.08
C GLY A 5 3.00 -3.10 3.02
N PRO A 6 3.16 -4.25 2.36
CA PRO A 6 2.06 -5.21 2.15
C PRO A 6 1.39 -5.67 3.45
N GLY A 7 2.16 -5.82 4.53
CA GLY A 7 1.65 -6.34 5.80
C GLY A 7 0.78 -5.38 6.61
N ASN A 8 0.84 -4.07 6.36
CA ASN A 8 0.11 -3.07 7.15
C ASN A 8 -0.77 -2.11 6.32
N VAL A 9 -0.63 -2.10 4.99
CA VAL A 9 -1.36 -1.17 4.11
C VAL A 9 -2.87 -1.26 4.27
N ALA A 10 -3.43 -2.47 4.43
CA ALA A 10 -4.86 -2.68 4.62
C ALA A 10 -5.40 -2.03 5.90
N ALA A 11 -4.65 -2.14 7.00
CA ALA A 11 -5.02 -1.54 8.27
C ALA A 11 -4.92 -0.01 8.20
N GLY A 12 -3.85 0.51 7.58
CA GLY A 12 -3.67 1.95 7.38
C GLY A 12 -4.76 2.57 6.50
N LEU A 13 -5.14 1.90 5.41
CA LEU A 13 -6.24 2.34 4.53
C LEU A 13 -7.57 2.42 5.28
N ARG A 14 -7.92 1.41 6.08
CA ARG A 14 -9.17 1.41 6.86
C ARG A 14 -9.20 2.50 7.93
N ALA A 15 -8.08 2.73 8.60
CA ALA A 15 -8.01 3.67 9.71
C ALA A 15 -7.98 5.14 9.26
N VAL A 16 -7.31 5.44 8.14
CA VAL A 16 -7.04 6.83 7.72
C VAL A 16 -7.82 7.23 6.47
N GLN A 17 -8.25 6.27 5.64
CA GLN A 17 -8.89 6.51 4.34
C GLN A 17 -8.17 7.56 3.49
N PRO A 18 -6.85 7.44 3.28
CA PRO A 18 -6.08 8.46 2.58
C PRO A 18 -6.39 8.45 1.08
N ALA A 19 -6.14 9.58 0.40
CA ALA A 19 -6.23 9.67 -1.05
C ALA A 19 -5.23 8.77 -1.80
N GLY A 20 -4.12 8.42 -1.15
CA GLY A 20 -3.08 7.57 -1.71
C GLY A 20 -2.12 7.03 -0.64
N VAL A 21 -1.36 6.01 -1.03
CA VAL A 21 -0.35 5.36 -0.17
C VAL A 21 0.99 5.36 -0.90
N ASP A 22 2.06 5.56 -0.14
CA ASP A 22 3.45 5.56 -0.64
C ASP A 22 4.31 4.63 0.23
N SER A 23 5.14 3.81 -0.41
CA SER A 23 6.03 2.83 0.21
C SER A 23 7.44 2.88 -0.38
N CYS A 24 8.41 3.15 0.50
CA CYS A 24 9.83 3.00 0.20
C CYS A 24 10.32 1.61 0.66
N THR A 25 10.89 1.51 1.87
CA THR A 25 11.57 0.29 2.34
C THR A 25 10.68 -0.95 2.43
N GLY A 26 9.37 -0.78 2.70
CA GLY A 26 8.43 -1.88 2.92
C GLY A 26 8.17 -2.79 1.70
N THR A 27 8.59 -2.34 0.51
CA THR A 27 8.48 -3.11 -0.76
C THR A 27 9.84 -3.50 -1.33
N ASN A 28 10.92 -3.33 -0.57
CA ASN A 28 12.25 -3.75 -1.01
C ASN A 28 12.45 -5.26 -0.81
N ALA A 29 13.35 -5.82 -1.62
CA ALA A 29 13.89 -7.16 -1.42
C ALA A 29 14.63 -7.22 -0.07
N VAL A 30 14.63 -8.40 0.54
CA VAL A 30 15.32 -8.64 1.81
C VAL A 30 16.56 -9.47 1.52
N GLY A 31 17.71 -9.00 1.96
CA GLY A 31 18.97 -9.70 1.83
C GLY A 31 19.05 -10.90 2.75
N THR A 32 20.13 -11.67 2.62
CA THR A 32 20.40 -12.84 3.48
C THR A 32 20.63 -12.46 4.95
N ASP A 33 20.96 -11.19 5.22
CA ASP A 33 21.09 -10.61 6.55
C ASP A 33 19.74 -10.20 7.19
N GLY A 34 18.62 -10.47 6.50
CA GLY A 34 17.28 -10.10 6.94
C GLY A 34 16.98 -8.61 6.80
N ARG A 35 17.88 -7.82 6.20
CA ARG A 35 17.69 -6.38 6.04
C ARG A 35 17.19 -6.04 4.62
N PRO A 36 16.34 -5.02 4.48
CA PRO A 36 15.92 -4.55 3.17
C PRO A 36 17.12 -4.04 2.36
N VAL A 37 17.30 -4.56 1.15
CA VAL A 37 18.30 -4.05 0.21
C VAL A 37 17.81 -2.71 -0.32
N ARG A 38 18.56 -1.64 -0.06
CA ARG A 38 18.17 -0.29 -0.49
C ARG A 38 18.11 -0.23 -2.02
N PHE A 39 17.05 0.41 -2.53
CA PHE A 39 16.82 0.63 -3.96
C PHE A 39 16.65 -0.63 -4.81
N GLN A 40 16.47 -1.80 -4.19
CA GLN A 40 16.09 -3.03 -4.88
C GLN A 40 14.66 -3.40 -4.48
N LYS A 41 13.72 -3.25 -5.41
CA LYS A 41 12.32 -3.62 -5.18
C LYS A 41 12.11 -5.11 -5.34
N ASP A 42 11.22 -5.64 -4.50
CA ASP A 42 10.68 -6.99 -4.61
C ASP A 42 9.35 -6.92 -5.38
N PRO A 43 9.29 -7.43 -6.62
CA PRO A 43 8.09 -7.34 -7.45
C PRO A 43 6.85 -7.98 -6.80
N ASP A 44 7.01 -9.06 -6.04
CA ASP A 44 5.90 -9.76 -5.40
C ASP A 44 5.32 -8.92 -4.26
N LYS A 45 6.17 -8.25 -3.47
CA LYS A 45 5.72 -7.30 -2.45
C LYS A 45 5.03 -6.09 -3.07
N VAL A 46 5.57 -5.55 -4.17
CA VAL A 46 4.94 -4.43 -4.88
C VAL A 46 3.55 -4.85 -5.38
N MET A 47 3.45 -6.01 -6.03
CA MET A 47 2.21 -6.55 -6.55
C MET A 47 1.17 -6.76 -5.43
N ALA A 48 1.56 -7.41 -4.33
CA ALA A 48 0.69 -7.64 -3.19
C ALA A 48 0.16 -6.32 -2.60
N MET A 49 1.02 -5.30 -2.49
CA MET A 49 0.61 -3.98 -2.01
C MET A 49 -0.40 -3.32 -2.97
N VAL A 50 -0.12 -3.31 -4.27
CA VAL A 50 -0.99 -2.71 -5.28
C VAL A 50 -2.35 -3.41 -5.34
N GLN A 51 -2.37 -4.74 -5.32
CA GLN A 51 -3.60 -5.53 -5.29
C GLN A 51 -4.44 -5.21 -4.06
N THR A 52 -3.82 -5.15 -2.88
CA THR A 52 -4.51 -4.81 -1.63
C THR A 52 -5.12 -3.40 -1.70
N VAL A 53 -4.36 -2.42 -2.16
CA VAL A 53 -4.85 -1.04 -2.30
C VAL A 53 -6.03 -0.98 -3.27
N ARG A 54 -5.93 -1.64 -4.43
CA ARG A 54 -6.99 -1.65 -5.45
C ARG A 54 -8.26 -2.34 -4.98
N ALA A 55 -8.14 -3.46 -4.27
CA ALA A 55 -9.29 -4.19 -3.71
C ALA A 55 -10.05 -3.37 -2.65
N MET A 56 -9.40 -2.39 -2.02
CA MET A 56 -9.99 -1.52 -1.02
C MET A 56 -10.44 -0.16 -1.54
N GLN A 57 -10.18 0.16 -2.82
CA GLN A 57 -10.67 1.42 -3.36
C GLN A 57 -12.19 1.36 -3.50
N PRO A 58 -12.92 2.36 -2.97
CA PRO A 58 -14.33 2.44 -3.22
C PRO A 58 -14.55 2.64 -4.72
N THR A 59 -15.62 2.02 -5.20
CA THR A 59 -16.03 2.13 -6.60
C THR A 59 -16.31 3.59 -6.93
N ARG A 60 -16.21 3.92 -8.22
CA ARG A 60 -16.43 5.30 -8.69
C ARG A 60 -17.80 5.85 -8.26
N GLN A 61 -18.81 4.97 -8.23
CA GLN A 61 -20.17 5.28 -7.80
C GLN A 61 -20.24 5.64 -6.31
N GLU A 62 -19.56 4.89 -5.44
CA GLU A 62 -19.49 5.19 -4.01
C GLU A 62 -18.77 6.52 -3.72
N LYS A 63 -17.71 6.82 -4.48
CA LYS A 63 -17.01 8.12 -4.37
C LYS A 63 -17.90 9.28 -4.82
N GLU A 64 -18.69 9.12 -5.88
CA GLU A 64 -19.60 10.15 -6.38
C GLU A 64 -20.81 10.42 -5.46
N ILE A 65 -21.22 9.44 -4.68
CA ILE A 65 -22.26 9.62 -3.63
C ILE A 65 -21.65 10.34 -2.43
N SER A 66 -20.47 9.91 -1.96
CA SER A 66 -19.79 10.54 -0.83
C SER A 66 -19.41 12.01 -1.09
N ASN A 67 -19.07 12.38 -2.32
CA ASN A 67 -18.68 13.76 -2.68
C ASN A 67 -19.87 14.70 -2.91
N ARG A 68 -21.11 14.21 -2.77
CA ARG A 68 -22.34 14.98 -3.01
C ARG A 68 -23.02 15.45 -1.72
N CYS A 69 -22.47 15.07 -0.57
CA CYS A 69 -22.92 15.46 0.76
C CYS A 69 -22.11 16.63 1.31
#